data_AF-A0A014N5X5-F1
#
_entry.id   AF-A0A014N5X5-F1
#
_cell.length_a   1.000
_cell.length_b   1.000
_cell.length_c   1.000
_cell.angle_alpha   90.00
_cell.angle_beta   90.00
_cell.angle_gamma   90.00
#
_symmetry.space_group_name_H-M   'P 1'
#
loop_
_entity.id
_entity.type
_entity.pdbx_description
1 polymer ?
#
loop_
_entity_poly.entity_id
_entity_poly.type
_entity_poly.pdbx_seq_one_letter_code
_entity_poly.pdbx_strand_id
1 'polypeptide(L)'
;MKRLILLATLLAGLSPLALHTAQADSARIMLAPGVELHIGDRDPYGRYWDGGGWRDPRDWHDNYRYDEGRWWRYQEWRRREEWRQQEEWRRHEEMRRRHEWEREHRWHERERYYDDRDEGGWR
;
A
#
# COMPACT_ATOMS: atom_id res chain seq x y z
N MET A 1 53.50 -32.82 0.73
CA MET A 1 52.80 -31.66 1.31
C MET A 1 52.05 -30.82 0.24
N LYS A 2 51.54 -31.42 -0.85
CA LYS A 2 50.87 -30.69 -1.96
C LYS A 2 49.49 -31.27 -2.35
N ARG A 3 49.05 -32.35 -1.69
CA ARG A 3 47.75 -33.00 -1.95
C ARG A 3 46.62 -32.49 -1.06
N LEU A 4 46.96 -31.82 0.06
CA LEU A 4 45.98 -31.26 0.99
C LEU A 4 45.42 -29.91 0.53
N ILE A 5 46.10 -29.21 -0.38
CA ILE A 5 45.64 -27.91 -0.88
C ILE A 5 44.50 -28.08 -1.91
N LEU A 6 44.43 -29.22 -2.59
CA LEU A 6 43.36 -29.51 -3.57
C LEU A 6 42.01 -29.89 -2.92
N LEU A 7 42.02 -30.30 -1.65
CA LEU A 7 40.78 -30.57 -0.91
C LEU A 7 40.14 -29.28 -0.36
N ALA A 8 40.95 -28.25 -0.08
CA ALA A 8 40.46 -26.97 0.41
C ALA A 8 39.74 -26.14 -0.68
N THR A 9 40.09 -26.33 -1.95
CA THR A 9 39.43 -25.64 -3.07
C THR A 9 38.09 -26.26 -3.49
N LEU A 10 37.85 -27.54 -3.16
CA LEU A 10 36.56 -28.19 -3.49
C LEU A 10 35.42 -27.75 -2.54
N LEU A 11 35.73 -27.31 -1.32
CA LEU A 11 34.71 -26.80 -0.38
C LEU A 11 34.28 -25.35 -0.66
N ALA A 12 35.01 -24.60 -1.50
CA ALA A 12 34.63 -23.25 -1.90
C ALA A 12 33.57 -23.20 -3.02
N GLY A 13 33.15 -24.37 -3.53
CA GLY A 13 32.11 -24.51 -4.56
C GLY A 13 30.72 -24.78 -4.01
N LEU A 14 30.56 -25.00 -2.70
CA LEU A 14 29.24 -24.95 -2.07
C LEU A 14 28.86 -23.47 -1.91
N SER A 15 28.42 -22.87 -3.01
CA SER A 15 27.58 -21.68 -2.94
C SER A 15 26.55 -21.93 -1.85
N PRO A 16 26.27 -20.97 -0.96
CA PRO A 16 24.99 -20.95 -0.30
C PRO A 16 24.00 -21.02 -1.46
N LEU A 17 23.31 -22.17 -1.61
CA LEU A 17 22.03 -22.23 -2.28
C LEU A 17 21.35 -20.98 -1.82
N ALA A 18 21.15 -20.03 -2.75
CA ALA A 18 20.55 -18.76 -2.45
C ALA A 18 19.32 -19.12 -1.60
N LEU A 19 19.43 -18.84 -0.30
CA LEU A 19 18.28 -18.59 0.53
C LEU A 19 17.75 -17.35 -0.16
N HIS A 20 16.95 -17.59 -1.21
CA HIS A 20 16.02 -16.64 -1.72
C HIS A 20 15.21 -16.39 -0.45
N THR A 21 15.60 -15.33 0.26
CA THR A 21 14.65 -14.56 1.02
C THR A 21 13.57 -14.36 0.00
N ALA A 22 12.51 -15.16 0.09
CA ALA A 22 11.26 -14.81 -0.52
C ALA A 22 10.91 -13.53 0.23
N GLN A 23 11.48 -12.40 -0.22
CA GLN A 23 10.73 -11.18 -0.25
C GLN A 23 9.47 -11.63 -0.97
N ALA A 24 8.42 -11.82 -0.19
CA ALA A 24 7.08 -11.87 -0.70
C ALA A 24 6.83 -10.48 -1.27
N ASP A 25 7.43 -10.20 -2.42
CA ASP A 25 6.75 -9.42 -3.42
C ASP A 25 5.55 -10.28 -3.76
N SER A 26 4.48 -10.10 -2.99
CA SER A 26 3.32 -11.00 -2.89
C SER A 26 2.75 -11.41 -4.25
N ALA A 27 3.13 -10.69 -5.31
CA ALA A 27 2.74 -10.88 -6.68
C ALA A 27 3.62 -11.83 -7.52
N ARG A 28 4.78 -12.35 -7.07
CA ARG A 28 5.73 -13.07 -7.97
C ARG A 28 6.43 -14.26 -7.32
N ILE A 29 6.39 -15.41 -7.98
CA ILE A 29 7.05 -16.66 -7.57
C ILE A 29 7.85 -17.23 -8.73
N MET A 30 9.07 -17.68 -8.44
CA MET A 30 9.91 -18.37 -9.42
C MET A 30 9.69 -19.88 -9.30
N LEU A 31 9.14 -20.50 -10.35
CA LEU A 31 8.90 -21.95 -10.38
C LEU A 31 10.16 -22.73 -10.79
N ALA A 32 10.93 -22.15 -11.71
CA ALA A 32 12.17 -22.69 -12.25
C ALA A 32 13.01 -21.52 -12.82
N PRO A 33 14.30 -21.71 -13.14
CA PRO A 33 15.09 -20.67 -13.79
C PRO A 33 14.41 -20.18 -15.08
N GLY A 34 14.04 -18.90 -15.12
CA GLY A 34 13.34 -18.28 -16.25
C GLY A 34 11.83 -18.54 -16.34
N VAL A 35 11.25 -19.25 -15.35
CA VAL A 35 9.80 -19.47 -15.26
C VAL A 35 9.26 -18.72 -14.05
N GLU A 36 8.42 -17.74 -14.34
CA GLU A 36 7.90 -16.80 -13.36
C GLU A 36 6.39 -16.86 -13.36
N LEU A 37 5.81 -16.89 -12.16
CA LEU A 37 4.38 -17.00 -11.94
C LEU A 37 3.90 -15.84 -11.09
N HIS A 38 3.01 -15.03 -11.64
CA HIS A 38 2.49 -13.83 -11.01
C HIS A 38 1.07 -14.04 -10.51
N ILE A 39 0.66 -13.33 -9.46
CA ILE A 39 -0.75 -13.32 -9.04
C ILE A 39 -1.59 -12.86 -10.24
N GLY A 40 -2.61 -13.65 -10.57
CA GLY A 40 -3.51 -13.43 -11.69
C GLY A 40 -3.02 -13.99 -13.03
N ASP A 41 -1.86 -14.66 -13.06
CA ASP A 41 -1.50 -15.49 -14.20
C ASP A 41 -2.52 -16.59 -14.42
N ARG A 42 -2.68 -17.00 -15.69
CA ARG A 42 -3.71 -17.93 -16.10
C ARG A 42 -3.10 -19.21 -16.66
N ASP A 43 -3.57 -20.36 -16.19
CA ASP A 43 -3.17 -21.66 -16.73
C ASP A 43 -3.95 -22.01 -18.03
N PRO A 44 -3.56 -23.08 -18.76
CA PRO A 44 -4.28 -23.51 -19.97
C PRO A 44 -5.75 -23.89 -19.74
N TYR A 45 -6.15 -24.16 -18.50
CA TYR A 45 -7.53 -24.48 -18.11
C TYR A 45 -8.33 -23.22 -17.73
N GLY A 46 -7.70 -22.05 -17.78
CA GLY A 46 -8.31 -20.76 -17.49
C GLY A 46 -8.32 -20.39 -16.01
N ARG A 47 -7.73 -21.19 -15.13
CA ARG A 47 -7.63 -20.92 -13.69
C ARG A 47 -6.59 -19.84 -13.42
N TYR A 48 -6.80 -19.09 -12.35
CA TYR A 48 -5.92 -17.97 -11.97
C TYR A 48 -5.02 -18.33 -10.79
N TRP A 49 -3.78 -17.90 -10.84
CA TRP A 49 -2.84 -18.09 -9.73
C TRP A 49 -3.07 -17.07 -8.62
N ASP A 50 -3.23 -17.51 -7.38
CA ASP A 50 -3.49 -16.63 -6.23
C ASP A 50 -2.28 -16.35 -5.33
N GLY A 51 -1.10 -16.85 -5.69
CA GLY A 51 0.11 -16.80 -4.86
C GLY A 51 0.41 -18.11 -4.12
N GLY A 52 -0.51 -19.07 -4.07
CA GLY A 52 -0.28 -20.38 -3.47
C GLY A 52 -0.95 -21.55 -4.19
N GLY A 53 -1.94 -21.28 -5.04
CA GLY A 53 -2.66 -22.27 -5.82
C GLY A 53 -3.40 -21.67 -7.02
N TRP A 54 -3.90 -22.56 -7.87
CA TRP A 54 -4.80 -22.21 -8.97
C TRP A 54 -6.24 -22.13 -8.47
N ARG A 55 -6.95 -21.06 -8.83
CA ARG A 55 -8.35 -20.78 -8.47
C ARG A 55 -9.23 -20.79 -9.70
N ASP A 56 -10.45 -21.28 -9.52
CA ASP A 56 -11.44 -21.28 -10.58
C ASP A 56 -11.78 -19.85 -11.04
N PRO A 57 -12.09 -19.64 -12.33
CA PRO A 57 -12.35 -18.31 -12.87
C PRO A 57 -13.47 -17.54 -12.16
N ARG A 58 -14.46 -18.28 -11.65
CA ARG A 58 -15.60 -17.73 -10.93
C ARG A 58 -15.19 -17.24 -9.54
N ASP A 59 -14.55 -18.11 -8.76
CA ASP A 59 -14.03 -17.77 -7.44
C ASP A 59 -13.02 -16.62 -7.50
N TRP A 60 -12.21 -16.57 -8.56
CA TRP A 60 -11.30 -15.46 -8.82
C TRP A 60 -12.04 -14.14 -8.98
N HIS A 61 -13.03 -14.05 -9.87
CA HIS A 61 -13.78 -12.80 -10.08
C HIS A 61 -14.57 -12.36 -8.84
N ASP A 62 -15.02 -13.31 -8.02
CA ASP A 62 -15.76 -13.02 -6.80
C ASP A 62 -14.85 -12.52 -5.67
N ASN A 63 -13.59 -12.95 -5.63
CA ASN A 63 -12.66 -12.67 -4.53
C ASN A 63 -11.49 -11.76 -4.90
N TYR A 64 -11.27 -11.45 -6.16
CA TYR A 64 -10.13 -10.67 -6.64
C TYR A 64 -10.56 -9.53 -7.57
N ARG A 65 -9.91 -8.38 -7.42
CA ARG A 65 -10.13 -7.19 -8.23
C ARG A 65 -8.80 -6.64 -8.74
N TYR A 66 -8.73 -6.30 -10.01
CA TYR A 66 -7.58 -5.61 -10.58
C TYR A 66 -7.71 -4.11 -10.36
N ASP A 67 -6.73 -3.51 -9.69
CA ASP A 67 -6.71 -2.08 -9.35
C ASP A 67 -5.27 -1.60 -9.13
N GLU A 68 -4.95 -0.37 -9.55
CA GLU A 68 -3.60 0.22 -9.45
C GLU A 68 -2.47 -0.67 -10.03
N GLY A 69 -2.76 -1.38 -11.12
CA GLY A 69 -1.77 -2.21 -11.82
C GLY A 69 -1.49 -3.56 -11.17
N ARG A 70 -2.24 -3.96 -10.13
CA ARG A 70 -2.09 -5.26 -9.47
C ARG A 70 -3.43 -5.89 -9.10
N TRP A 71 -3.41 -7.20 -8.86
CA TRP A 71 -4.55 -7.91 -8.31
C TRP A 71 -4.63 -7.75 -6.78
N TRP A 72 -5.82 -7.46 -6.29
CA TRP A 72 -6.15 -7.32 -4.88
C TRP A 72 -7.18 -8.35 -4.48
N ARG A 73 -7.03 -8.94 -3.29
CA ARG A 73 -8.10 -9.71 -2.66
C ARG A 73 -9.19 -8.75 -2.19
N TYR A 74 -10.45 -9.09 -2.46
CA TYR A 74 -11.62 -8.21 -2.27
C TYR A 74 -11.73 -7.65 -0.85
N GLN A 75 -11.47 -8.47 0.17
CA GLN A 75 -11.53 -8.03 1.57
C GLN A 75 -10.47 -6.97 1.90
N GLU A 76 -9.27 -7.10 1.35
CA GLU A 76 -8.18 -6.14 1.55
C GLU A 76 -8.46 -4.84 0.81
N TRP A 77 -8.92 -4.96 -0.44
CA TRP A 77 -9.35 -3.80 -1.23
C TRP A 77 -10.46 -3.02 -0.52
N ARG A 78 -11.50 -3.72 -0.03
CA ARG A 78 -12.59 -3.09 0.74
C ARG A 78 -12.10 -2.35 1.97
N ARG A 79 -11.23 -2.98 2.76
CA ARG A 79 -10.67 -2.36 3.96
C ARG A 79 -9.88 -1.10 3.61
N ARG A 80 -9.09 -1.13 2.53
CA ARG A 80 -8.31 0.03 2.06
C ARG A 80 -9.23 1.18 1.63
N GLU A 81 -10.27 0.88 0.88
CA GLU A 81 -11.26 1.88 0.46
C GLU A 81 -11.98 2.50 1.66
N GLU A 82 -12.36 1.68 2.65
CA GLU A 82 -12.95 2.18 3.90
C GLU A 82 -11.98 3.12 4.65
N TRP A 83 -10.69 2.80 4.68
CA TRP A 83 -9.66 3.67 5.26
C TRP A 83 -9.51 4.98 4.48
N ARG A 84 -9.49 4.95 3.14
CA ARG A 84 -9.43 6.14 2.29
C ARG A 84 -10.62 7.06 2.54
N GLN A 85 -11.82 6.49 2.52
CA GLN A 85 -13.05 7.21 2.82
C GLN A 85 -13.01 7.85 4.22
N GLN A 86 -12.55 7.11 5.23
CA GLN A 86 -12.43 7.63 6.59
C GLN A 86 -11.40 8.77 6.69
N GLU A 87 -10.28 8.66 5.99
CA GLU A 87 -9.25 9.69 5.95
C GLU A 87 -9.76 10.96 5.27
N GLU A 88 -10.45 10.82 4.13
CA GLU A 88 -11.10 11.93 3.44
C GLU A 88 -12.14 12.61 4.34
N TRP A 89 -12.97 11.83 5.03
CA TRP A 89 -13.92 12.34 6.02
C TRP A 89 -13.23 13.12 7.12
N ARG A 90 -12.10 12.60 7.65
CA ARG A 90 -11.33 13.28 8.70
C ARG A 90 -10.75 14.60 8.21
N ARG A 91 -10.16 14.62 7.00
CA ARG A 91 -9.63 15.85 6.38
C ARG A 91 -10.74 16.85 6.12
N HIS A 92 -11.90 16.40 5.64
CA HIS A 92 -13.06 17.24 5.39
C HIS A 92 -13.57 17.89 6.69
N GLU A 93 -13.69 17.10 7.75
CA GLU A 93 -14.11 17.59 9.06
C GLU A 93 -13.10 18.58 9.64
N GLU A 94 -11.80 18.31 9.49
CA GLU A 94 -10.73 19.23 9.90
C GLU A 94 -10.79 20.55 9.12
N MET A 95 -10.97 20.51 7.79
CA MET A 95 -11.18 21.71 6.98
C MET A 95 -12.41 22.49 7.42
N ARG A 96 -13.52 21.79 7.73
CA ARG A 96 -14.76 22.43 8.21
C ARG A 96 -14.51 23.18 9.51
N ARG A 97 -13.84 22.54 10.48
CA ARG A 97 -13.46 23.15 11.76
C ARG A 97 -12.51 24.32 11.58
N ARG A 98 -11.54 24.20 10.68
CA ARG A 98 -10.60 25.28 10.35
C ARG A 98 -11.33 26.49 9.77
N HIS A 99 -12.23 26.27 8.81
CA HIS A 99 -13.06 27.35 8.25
C HIS A 99 -13.96 27.99 9.30
N GLU A 100 -14.53 27.18 10.22
CA GLU A 100 -15.33 27.69 11.32
C GLU A 100 -14.51 28.59 12.26
N TRP A 101 -13.34 28.11 12.69
CA TRP A 101 -12.41 28.87 13.51
C TRP A 101 -11.94 30.17 12.82
N GLU A 102 -11.64 30.13 11.52
CA GLU A 102 -11.28 31.32 10.74
C GLU A 102 -12.43 32.34 10.63
N ARG A 103 -13.68 31.87 10.59
CA ARG A 103 -14.86 32.75 10.62
C ARG A 103 -14.96 33.41 12.00
N GLU A 104 -14.91 32.63 13.07
CA GLU A 104 -14.96 33.16 14.45
C GLU A 104 -13.82 34.14 14.74
N HIS A 105 -12.59 33.82 14.34
CA HIS A 105 -11.47 34.74 14.50
C HIS A 105 -11.68 36.07 13.76
N ARG A 106 -12.20 36.03 12.52
CA ARG A 106 -12.56 37.25 11.79
C ARG A 106 -13.69 38.03 12.45
N TRP A 107 -14.65 37.35 13.08
CA TRP A 107 -15.70 38.02 13.85
C TRP A 107 -15.12 38.74 15.07
N HIS A 108 -14.30 38.08 15.86
CA HIS A 108 -13.64 38.68 17.03
C HIS A 108 -12.65 39.79 16.67
N GLU A 109 -11.95 39.69 15.54
CA GLU A 109 -11.08 40.76 15.05
C GLU A 109 -11.88 41.99 14.60
N ARG A 110 -13.03 41.80 13.93
CA ARG A 110 -13.94 42.90 13.62
C ARG A 110 -14.49 43.55 14.87
N GLU A 111 -14.94 42.78 15.86
CA GLU A 111 -15.46 43.34 17.12
C GLU A 111 -14.43 44.23 17.82
N ARG A 112 -13.16 43.79 17.93
CA ARG A 112 -12.10 44.64 18.49
C ARG A 112 -11.90 45.94 17.71
N TYR A 113 -11.98 45.87 16.37
CA TYR A 113 -11.85 47.05 15.52
C TYR A 113 -13.03 48.04 15.67
N TYR A 114 -14.23 47.56 15.97
CA TYR A 114 -15.38 48.44 16.24
C TYR A 114 -15.28 49.08 17.63
N ASP A 115 -14.83 48.32 18.65
CA ASP A 115 -14.64 48.80 20.03
C ASP A 115 -13.60 49.94 20.11
N ASP A 116 -12.45 49.79 19.42
CA ASP A 116 -11.41 50.83 19.34
C ASP A 116 -11.89 52.14 18.67
N ARG A 117 -12.93 52.08 17.83
CA ARG A 117 -13.44 53.25 17.09
C ARG A 117 -14.45 54.06 17.89
N ASP A 118 -15.18 53.43 18.79
CA ASP A 118 -16.14 54.10 19.68
C ASP A 118 -15.45 54.75 20.90
N GLU A 119 -14.28 54.25 21.35
CA GLU A 119 -13.49 54.90 22.41
C GLU A 119 -12.63 56.09 21.92
N GLY A 120 -12.32 56.18 20.63
CA GLY A 120 -11.57 57.29 20.03
C GLY A 120 -12.40 58.54 19.72
N GLY A 121 -13.72 58.48 19.94
CA GLY A 121 -14.71 59.48 19.51
C GLY A 121 -15.02 60.59 20.50
N TRP A 122 -14.09 61.00 21.37
CA TRP A 122 -14.26 62.22 22.18
C TRP A 122 -12.92 62.96 22.34
N ARG A 123 -12.64 63.86 21.40
CA ARG A 123 -11.78 65.03 21.61
C ARG A 123 -12.39 66.24 20.91
#